data_AF-A0AAV4Q3F6-F1
#
_entry.id   AF-A0AAV4Q3F6-F1
#
_cell.length_a   1.000
_cell.length_b   1.000
_cell.length_c   1.000
_cell.angle_alpha   90.00
_cell.angle_beta   90.00
_cell.angle_gamma   90.00
#
_symmetry.space_group_name_H-M   'P 1'
#
loop_
_entity.id
_entity.type
_entity.pdbx_description
1 polymer ?
#
loop_
_entity_poly.entity_id
_entity_poly.type
_entity_poly.pdbx_seq_one_letter_code
_entity_poly.pdbx_strand_id
1 'polypeptide(L)'
;MEKFSVTFPDVSISTRHLISNYRLVKKGRLPSEIDYTKKDICLAYLHRYAICHASLVAEVVIDIFESSSSSILTSKLDKRKLNVMFLGGGPGNDFVGFLTALNGRCDRLFDLDVTIVDKMSGWEDIFTETVKELRKGEGSYEKVGSIFDEVNVFPTFIEADLIRNDEWTYEMKNKLESADIVFLVKALSHISDKLPVLMNIVRPLKAELFWCTWIFLFHALPSHVEIEIKLKPGGLGKAIWLYLFHLASTFFKLLLPWLLLSHLASIFYLASTFYTWLLFFYFYYLATTFSGFLPPGFTTDGLGPSWSCRPLKKENKDTLRQLLSSW
;
A
#
# COMPACT_ATOMS: atom_id res chain seq x y z
N MET A 1 -2.53 -33.55 8.25
CA MET A 1 -3.05 -32.20 8.53
C MET A 1 -4.56 -32.27 8.60
N GLU A 2 -5.16 -31.84 9.71
CA GLU A 2 -6.61 -31.61 9.78
C GLU A 2 -7.00 -30.51 8.79
N LYS A 3 -7.97 -30.79 7.91
CA LYS A 3 -8.58 -29.74 7.10
C LYS A 3 -9.48 -28.92 8.02
N PHE A 4 -9.01 -27.75 8.41
CA PHE A 4 -9.87 -26.80 9.10
C PHE A 4 -10.88 -26.22 8.11
N SER A 5 -12.17 -26.33 8.42
CA SER A 5 -13.19 -25.53 7.73
C SER A 5 -13.21 -24.12 8.33
N VAL A 6 -13.06 -23.11 7.49
CA VAL A 6 -13.26 -21.71 7.87
C VAL A 6 -14.68 -21.31 7.46
N THR A 7 -15.47 -20.77 8.39
CA THR A 7 -16.83 -20.32 8.10
C THR A 7 -16.89 -18.80 7.90
N PHE A 8 -17.93 -18.31 7.22
CA PHE A 8 -18.15 -16.87 7.05
C PHE A 8 -18.21 -16.09 8.39
N PRO A 9 -18.88 -16.60 9.45
CA PRO A 9 -18.80 -16.00 10.78
C PRO A 9 -17.38 -15.82 11.33
N ASP A 10 -16.50 -16.81 11.14
CA ASP A 10 -15.11 -16.75 11.60
C ASP A 10 -14.37 -15.60 10.92
N VAL A 11 -14.50 -15.49 9.60
CA VAL A 11 -13.93 -14.39 8.80
C VAL A 11 -14.46 -13.04 9.27
N SER A 12 -15.77 -12.92 9.46
CA SER A 12 -16.42 -11.67 9.85
C SER A 12 -16.02 -11.19 11.26
N ILE A 13 -15.97 -12.10 12.24
CA ILE A 13 -15.53 -11.80 13.60
C ILE A 13 -14.07 -11.38 13.60
N SER A 14 -13.21 -12.17 12.95
CA SER A 14 -11.79 -11.91 12.92
C SER A 14 -11.47 -10.59 12.21
N THR A 15 -12.15 -10.31 11.08
CA THR A 15 -12.00 -9.04 10.35
C THR A 15 -12.40 -7.84 11.20
N ARG A 16 -13.50 -7.92 11.96
CA ARG A 16 -13.92 -6.84 12.88
C ARG A 16 -12.89 -6.63 13.98
N HIS A 17 -12.35 -7.70 14.54
CA HIS A 17 -11.31 -7.63 15.56
C HIS A 17 -10.04 -6.95 15.02
N LEU A 18 -9.57 -7.37 13.83
CA LEU A 18 -8.41 -6.78 13.18
C LEU A 18 -8.62 -5.28 12.90
N ILE A 19 -9.77 -4.90 12.33
CA ILE A 19 -10.13 -3.50 12.07
C ILE A 19 -10.13 -2.68 13.37
N SER A 20 -10.66 -3.23 14.46
CA SER A 20 -10.65 -2.58 15.77
C SER A 20 -9.22 -2.29 16.24
N ASN A 21 -8.30 -3.24 16.10
CA ASN A 21 -6.89 -3.05 16.45
C ASN A 21 -6.22 -1.98 15.58
N TYR A 22 -6.48 -1.98 14.26
CA TYR A 22 -5.94 -0.96 13.37
C TYR A 22 -6.49 0.45 13.62
N ARG A 23 -7.74 0.59 14.10
CA ARG A 23 -8.31 1.89 14.49
C ARG A 23 -7.59 2.53 15.67
N LEU A 24 -6.91 1.73 16.48
CA LEU A 24 -6.17 2.17 17.65
C LEU A 24 -4.72 2.55 17.34
N VAL A 25 -4.29 2.48 16.07
CA VAL A 25 -2.95 2.90 15.65
C VAL A 25 -2.75 4.38 15.96
N LYS A 26 -1.73 4.70 16.77
CA LYS A 26 -1.35 6.08 17.10
C LYS A 26 0.12 6.30 16.75
N LYS A 27 0.41 7.39 16.02
CA LYS A 27 1.77 7.74 15.58
C LYS A 27 2.48 6.58 14.84
N GLY A 28 1.73 5.83 14.04
CA GLY A 28 2.25 4.67 13.31
C GLY A 28 2.57 3.46 14.18
N ARG A 29 2.16 3.43 15.46
CA ARG A 29 2.33 2.26 16.33
C ARG A 29 0.99 1.62 16.62
N LEU A 30 0.93 0.30 16.47
CA LEU A 30 -0.19 -0.50 16.94
C LEU A 30 -0.24 -0.49 18.48
N PRO A 31 -1.42 -0.55 19.10
CA PRO A 31 -1.56 -0.55 20.56
C PRO A 31 -0.92 -1.78 21.21
N SER A 32 -0.95 -2.91 20.50
CA SER A 32 -0.21 -4.13 20.79
C SER A 32 0.27 -4.70 19.46
N GLU A 33 1.39 -5.41 19.49
CA GLU A 33 1.88 -6.11 18.31
C GLU A 33 0.86 -7.17 17.89
N ILE A 34 0.48 -7.11 16.61
CA ILE A 34 -0.48 -8.07 16.04
C ILE A 34 0.26 -9.37 15.77
N ASP A 35 -0.15 -10.43 16.46
CA ASP A 35 0.40 -11.76 16.28
C ASP A 35 -0.34 -12.49 15.15
N TYR A 36 0.27 -12.51 13.97
CA TYR A 36 -0.23 -13.18 12.79
C TYR A 36 -0.08 -14.71 12.81
N THR A 37 0.60 -15.27 13.81
CA THR A 37 0.57 -16.72 14.04
C THR A 37 -0.81 -17.18 14.54
N LYS A 38 -1.62 -16.25 15.07
CA LYS A 38 -3.01 -16.52 15.45
C LYS A 38 -3.89 -16.60 14.21
N LYS A 39 -4.53 -17.76 14.06
CA LYS A 39 -5.37 -18.10 12.90
C LYS A 39 -6.45 -17.07 12.59
N ASP A 40 -7.14 -16.54 13.60
CA ASP A 40 -8.17 -15.52 13.44
C ASP A 40 -7.59 -14.24 12.82
N ILE A 41 -6.51 -13.72 13.40
CA ILE A 41 -5.82 -12.53 12.92
C ILE A 41 -5.27 -12.71 11.50
N CYS A 42 -4.63 -13.86 11.23
CA CYS A 42 -4.16 -14.23 9.91
C CYS A 42 -5.31 -14.23 8.89
N LEU A 43 -6.39 -14.94 9.19
CA LEU A 43 -7.56 -15.04 8.33
C LEU A 43 -8.17 -13.67 8.03
N ALA A 44 -8.28 -12.84 9.07
CA ALA A 44 -8.76 -11.46 8.94
C ALA A 44 -7.89 -10.64 7.98
N TYR A 45 -6.57 -10.79 8.07
CA TYR A 45 -5.63 -10.07 7.23
C TYR A 45 -5.72 -10.53 5.78
N LEU A 46 -5.70 -11.85 5.55
CA LEU A 46 -5.81 -12.43 4.21
C LEU A 46 -7.11 -11.97 3.54
N HIS A 47 -8.25 -12.08 4.23
CA HIS A 47 -9.53 -11.71 3.64
C HIS A 47 -9.67 -10.19 3.42
N ARG A 48 -9.09 -9.34 4.28
CA ARG A 48 -9.29 -7.89 4.22
C ARG A 48 -8.27 -7.15 3.36
N TYR A 49 -7.00 -7.56 3.42
CA TYR A 49 -5.89 -6.75 2.92
C TYR A 49 -5.08 -7.42 1.80
N ALA A 50 -5.02 -8.76 1.74
CA ALA A 50 -4.21 -9.46 0.73
C ALA A 50 -4.55 -9.04 -0.70
N ILE A 51 -5.85 -9.05 -1.01
CA ILE A 51 -6.42 -8.67 -2.30
C ILE A 51 -6.02 -7.25 -2.68
N CYS A 52 -6.18 -6.33 -1.74
CA CYS A 52 -5.89 -4.92 -1.97
C CYS A 52 -4.40 -4.73 -2.24
N HIS A 53 -3.52 -5.42 -1.53
CA HIS A 53 -2.07 -5.34 -1.73
C HIS A 53 -1.66 -5.94 -3.08
N ALA A 54 -2.12 -7.14 -3.41
CA ALA A 54 -1.82 -7.77 -4.71
C ALA A 54 -2.31 -6.91 -5.89
N SER A 55 -3.56 -6.44 -5.83
CA SER A 55 -4.15 -5.60 -6.88
C SER A 55 -3.37 -4.30 -7.06
N LEU A 56 -2.99 -3.69 -5.95
CA LEU A 56 -2.25 -2.44 -5.93
C LEU A 56 -0.85 -2.58 -6.54
N VAL A 57 -0.12 -3.64 -6.19
CA VAL A 57 1.19 -3.93 -6.80
C VAL A 57 1.02 -4.22 -8.28
N ALA A 58 0.03 -5.03 -8.66
CA ALA A 58 -0.24 -5.34 -10.05
C ALA A 58 -0.50 -4.08 -10.88
N GLU A 59 -1.39 -3.19 -10.42
CA GLU A 59 -1.71 -1.92 -11.08
C GLU A 59 -0.46 -1.06 -11.27
N VAL A 60 0.30 -0.83 -10.20
CA VAL A 60 1.48 0.05 -10.27
C VAL A 60 2.55 -0.53 -11.19
N VAL A 61 2.79 -1.84 -11.13
CA VAL A 61 3.79 -2.49 -11.99
C VAL A 61 3.35 -2.45 -13.46
N ILE A 62 2.05 -2.68 -13.74
CA ILE A 62 1.49 -2.55 -15.09
C ILE A 62 1.64 -1.12 -15.60
N ASP A 63 1.32 -0.12 -14.79
CA ASP A 63 1.43 1.30 -15.14
C ASP A 63 2.90 1.66 -15.47
N ILE A 64 3.85 1.14 -14.70
CA ILE A 64 5.28 1.35 -14.95
C ILE A 64 5.72 0.72 -16.27
N PHE A 65 5.19 -0.45 -16.63
CA PHE A 65 5.46 -1.09 -17.92
C PHE A 65 4.80 -0.36 -19.10
N GLU A 66 3.58 0.17 -18.91
CA GLU A 66 2.84 0.87 -19.96
C GLU A 66 3.33 2.31 -20.16
N SER A 67 4.02 2.89 -19.17
CA SER A 67 4.58 4.24 -19.25
C SER A 67 5.76 4.31 -20.22
N SER A 68 5.58 5.03 -21.33
CA SER A 68 6.60 5.23 -22.37
C SER A 68 7.88 5.94 -21.90
N SER A 69 7.87 6.54 -20.71
CA SER A 69 9.03 7.18 -20.09
C SER A 69 9.86 6.24 -19.21
N SER A 70 9.34 5.05 -18.89
CA SER A 70 9.97 4.07 -18.01
C SER A 70 10.86 3.10 -18.81
N SER A 71 12.01 3.57 -19.26
CA SER A 71 13.05 2.67 -19.81
C SER A 71 13.67 1.76 -18.74
N ILE A 72 13.47 2.08 -17.47
CA ILE A 72 14.21 1.50 -16.35
C ILE A 72 13.70 0.10 -16.04
N LEU A 73 12.41 -0.08 -15.74
CA LEU A 73 11.89 -1.40 -15.37
C LEU A 73 11.95 -2.37 -16.55
N THR A 74 11.64 -1.89 -17.75
CA THR A 74 11.79 -2.64 -19.00
C THR A 74 13.23 -3.12 -19.19
N SER A 75 14.24 -2.25 -18.96
CA SER A 75 15.65 -2.66 -19.04
C SER A 75 16.06 -3.70 -17.99
N LYS A 76 15.37 -3.77 -16.84
CA LYS A 76 15.61 -4.81 -15.83
C LYS A 76 14.94 -6.12 -16.23
N LEU A 77 13.77 -6.09 -16.86
CA LEU A 77 13.10 -7.28 -17.41
C LEU A 77 13.81 -7.86 -18.64
N ASP A 78 14.56 -7.03 -19.38
CA ASP A 78 15.41 -7.50 -20.48
C ASP A 78 16.57 -8.40 -20.03
N LYS A 79 16.79 -8.53 -18.70
CA LYS A 79 17.79 -9.44 -18.15
C LYS A 79 17.29 -10.88 -18.16
N ARG A 80 18.22 -11.82 -18.40
CA ARG A 80 17.96 -13.26 -18.25
C ARG A 80 17.60 -13.66 -16.82
N LYS A 81 18.15 -12.95 -15.83
CA LYS A 81 17.92 -13.18 -14.41
C LYS A 81 17.49 -11.88 -13.73
N LEU A 82 16.46 -11.97 -12.90
CA LEU A 82 15.95 -10.87 -12.10
C LEU A 82 15.87 -11.26 -10.64
N ASN A 83 16.44 -10.43 -9.76
CA ASN A 83 16.33 -10.60 -8.32
C ASN A 83 15.34 -9.58 -7.75
N VAL A 84 14.25 -10.03 -7.13
CA VAL A 84 13.21 -9.15 -6.58
C VAL A 84 13.06 -9.40 -5.08
N MET A 85 13.06 -8.33 -4.29
CA MET A 85 12.82 -8.41 -2.86
C MET A 85 11.57 -7.65 -2.45
N PHE A 86 10.76 -8.24 -1.58
CA PHE A 86 9.58 -7.63 -0.98
C PHE A 86 9.80 -7.48 0.53
N LEU A 87 10.08 -6.26 0.98
CA LEU A 87 10.34 -5.96 2.38
C LEU A 87 9.05 -5.58 3.09
N GLY A 88 8.72 -6.31 4.16
CA GLY A 88 7.41 -6.29 4.80
C GLY A 88 6.32 -6.90 3.92
N GLY A 89 6.67 -7.95 3.16
CA GLY A 89 5.78 -8.57 2.18
C GLY A 89 4.69 -9.46 2.76
N GLY A 90 4.71 -9.71 4.08
CA GLY A 90 3.74 -10.56 4.77
C GLY A 90 3.64 -11.95 4.13
N PRO A 91 2.43 -12.46 3.86
CA PRO A 91 2.23 -13.79 3.24
C PRO A 91 2.57 -13.85 1.73
N GLY A 92 3.16 -12.80 1.15
CA GLY A 92 3.55 -12.77 -0.27
C GLY A 92 2.51 -12.18 -1.23
N ASN A 93 1.58 -11.36 -0.74
CA ASN A 93 0.54 -10.74 -1.58
C ASN A 93 1.14 -9.82 -2.66
N ASP A 94 2.19 -9.07 -2.30
CA ASP A 94 2.89 -8.20 -3.24
C ASP A 94 3.56 -9.01 -4.35
N PHE A 95 4.07 -10.20 -4.02
CA PHE A 95 4.60 -11.15 -4.98
C PHE A 95 3.53 -11.65 -5.95
N VAL A 96 2.34 -12.01 -5.46
CA VAL A 96 1.19 -12.39 -6.33
C VAL A 96 0.84 -11.25 -7.29
N GLY A 97 0.78 -10.02 -6.77
CA GLY A 97 0.52 -8.83 -7.58
C GLY A 97 1.58 -8.59 -8.65
N PHE A 98 2.85 -8.75 -8.28
CA PHE A 98 3.97 -8.62 -9.20
C PHE A 98 3.94 -9.68 -10.30
N LEU A 99 3.72 -10.95 -9.95
CA LEU A 99 3.56 -12.02 -10.93
C LEU A 99 2.37 -11.73 -11.86
N THR A 100 1.23 -11.33 -11.32
CA THR A 100 0.05 -10.97 -12.12
C THR A 100 0.39 -9.90 -13.18
N ALA A 101 1.20 -8.89 -12.83
CA ALA A 101 1.64 -7.86 -13.75
C ALA A 101 2.69 -8.33 -14.76
N LEU A 102 3.49 -9.34 -14.39
CA LEU A 102 4.53 -9.92 -15.23
C LEU A 102 3.97 -10.87 -16.30
N ASN A 103 2.78 -11.44 -16.07
CA ASN A 103 2.15 -12.39 -16.98
C ASN A 103 2.09 -11.84 -18.42
N GLY A 104 2.66 -12.60 -19.37
CA GLY A 104 2.73 -12.22 -20.79
C GLY A 104 3.69 -11.05 -21.08
N ARG A 105 4.62 -10.72 -20.17
CA ARG A 105 5.61 -9.65 -20.31
C ARG A 105 7.05 -10.12 -19.99
N CYS A 106 7.31 -11.43 -19.97
CA CYS A 106 8.56 -12.05 -19.52
C CYS A 106 9.40 -12.71 -20.62
N ASP A 107 9.24 -12.36 -21.90
CA ASP A 107 9.88 -13.00 -23.07
C ASP A 107 11.41 -13.26 -22.97
N ARG A 108 12.13 -12.48 -22.15
CA ARG A 108 13.60 -12.56 -22.00
C ARG A 108 14.05 -13.00 -20.61
N LEU A 109 13.12 -13.14 -19.67
CA LEU A 109 13.39 -13.50 -18.29
C LEU A 109 13.33 -15.02 -18.15
N PHE A 110 14.46 -15.64 -17.80
CA PHE A 110 14.53 -17.09 -17.59
C PHE A 110 14.50 -17.45 -16.12
N ASP A 111 15.15 -16.65 -15.27
CA ASP A 111 15.29 -16.91 -13.84
C ASP A 111 14.76 -15.73 -13.02
N LEU A 112 13.83 -16.01 -12.12
CA LEU A 112 13.25 -15.02 -11.21
C LEU A 112 13.52 -15.44 -9.77
N ASP A 113 14.49 -14.81 -9.12
CA ASP A 113 14.78 -14.98 -7.69
C ASP A 113 13.91 -14.01 -6.90
N VAL A 114 12.98 -14.53 -6.10
CA VAL A 114 12.05 -13.72 -5.30
C VAL A 114 12.33 -13.97 -3.84
N THR A 115 12.56 -12.90 -3.08
CA THR A 115 12.72 -12.97 -1.63
C THR A 115 11.65 -12.14 -0.94
N ILE A 116 10.84 -12.79 -0.10
CA ILE A 116 9.95 -12.12 0.85
C ILE A 116 10.72 -11.95 2.16
N VAL A 117 10.67 -10.74 2.71
CA VAL A 117 11.25 -10.44 4.02
C VAL A 117 10.15 -9.92 4.92
N ASP A 118 9.93 -10.57 6.05
CA ASP A 118 8.99 -10.09 7.07
C ASP A 118 9.49 -10.50 8.46
N LYS A 119 9.09 -9.77 9.49
CA LYS A 119 9.49 -10.10 10.87
C LYS A 119 8.65 -11.23 11.48
N MET A 120 7.53 -11.58 10.85
CA MET A 120 6.60 -12.58 11.35
C MET A 120 6.86 -13.92 10.63
N SER A 121 7.59 -14.84 11.27
CA SER A 121 7.88 -16.18 10.75
C SER A 121 6.65 -16.98 10.34
N GLY A 122 5.49 -16.77 11.00
CA GLY A 122 4.23 -17.45 10.63
C GLY A 122 3.76 -17.19 9.20
N TRP A 123 4.29 -16.17 8.51
CA TRP A 123 4.00 -15.94 7.09
C TRP A 123 4.72 -16.90 6.15
N GLU A 124 5.81 -17.55 6.58
CA GLU A 124 6.58 -18.47 5.75
C GLU A 124 5.73 -19.66 5.28
N ASP A 125 4.97 -20.27 6.20
CA ASP A 125 4.08 -21.39 5.88
C ASP A 125 3.01 -21.00 4.86
N ILE A 126 2.45 -19.80 5.02
CA ILE A 126 1.39 -19.27 4.15
C ILE A 126 1.96 -18.92 2.78
N PHE A 127 3.14 -18.29 2.74
CA PHE A 127 3.83 -17.99 1.50
C PHE A 127 4.20 -19.27 0.74
N THR A 128 4.67 -20.29 1.46
CA THR A 128 4.99 -21.60 0.88
C THR A 128 3.77 -22.26 0.24
N GLU A 129 2.62 -22.26 0.93
CA GLU A 129 1.38 -22.80 0.36
C GLU A 129 0.88 -21.93 -0.81
N THR A 130 1.01 -20.60 -0.73
CA THR A 130 0.69 -19.68 -1.83
C THR A 130 1.49 -20.03 -3.09
N VAL A 131 2.80 -20.19 -2.97
CA VAL A 131 3.68 -20.59 -4.08
C VAL A 131 3.26 -21.93 -4.67
N LYS A 132 2.93 -22.90 -3.80
CA LYS A 132 2.51 -24.23 -4.22
C LYS A 132 1.20 -24.20 -4.99
N GLU A 133 0.19 -23.45 -4.53
CA GLU A 133 -1.07 -23.30 -5.25
C GLU A 133 -0.89 -22.57 -6.59
N LEU A 134 -0.06 -21.52 -6.63
CA LEU A 134 0.27 -20.84 -7.88
C LEU A 134 0.95 -21.78 -8.88
N ARG A 135 1.91 -22.59 -8.42
CA ARG A 135 2.62 -23.57 -9.27
C ARG A 135 1.74 -24.66 -9.85
N LYS A 136 0.63 -25.01 -9.20
CA LYS A 136 -0.33 -25.95 -9.79
C LYS A 136 -1.02 -25.37 -11.02
N GLY A 137 -1.18 -24.04 -11.08
CA GLY A 137 -1.83 -23.37 -12.20
C GLY A 137 -3.30 -23.76 -12.38
N GLU A 138 -3.96 -24.26 -11.34
CA GLU A 138 -5.33 -24.78 -11.46
C GLU A 138 -6.40 -23.71 -11.16
N GLY A 139 -7.50 -23.79 -11.90
CA GLY A 139 -8.69 -22.99 -11.69
C GLY A 139 -8.39 -21.50 -11.75
N SER A 140 -8.55 -20.82 -10.62
CA SER A 140 -8.35 -19.39 -10.56
C SER A 140 -6.90 -18.93 -10.72
N TYR A 141 -5.94 -19.82 -10.51
CA TYR A 141 -4.51 -19.51 -10.56
C TYR A 141 -3.90 -19.65 -11.94
N GLU A 142 -4.62 -20.19 -12.92
CA GLU A 142 -4.10 -20.53 -14.26
C GLU A 142 -3.26 -19.41 -14.88
N LYS A 143 -3.78 -18.18 -14.91
CA LYS A 143 -3.07 -17.04 -15.51
C LYS A 143 -1.80 -16.62 -14.79
N VAL A 144 -1.71 -16.79 -13.48
CA VAL A 144 -0.50 -16.42 -12.72
C VAL A 144 0.46 -17.62 -12.65
N GLY A 145 -0.11 -18.83 -12.64
CA GLY A 145 0.62 -20.09 -12.64
C GLY A 145 1.41 -20.32 -13.92
N SER A 146 0.92 -19.86 -15.08
CA SER A 146 1.65 -19.97 -16.36
C SER A 146 3.04 -19.34 -16.34
N ILE A 147 3.28 -18.36 -15.46
CA ILE A 147 4.63 -17.78 -15.29
C ILE A 147 5.63 -18.83 -14.79
N PHE A 148 5.20 -19.82 -14.00
CA PHE A 148 6.08 -20.89 -13.54
C PHE A 148 6.43 -21.89 -14.66
N ASP A 149 5.66 -21.91 -15.75
CA ASP A 149 5.97 -22.71 -16.94
C ASP A 149 6.97 -21.99 -17.85
N GLU A 150 6.95 -20.64 -17.86
CA GLU A 150 7.81 -19.81 -18.70
C GLU A 150 9.12 -19.41 -18.02
N VAL A 151 9.11 -19.25 -16.69
CA VAL A 151 10.19 -18.67 -15.90
C VAL A 151 10.51 -19.57 -14.70
N ASN A 152 11.80 -19.83 -14.47
CA ASN A 152 12.26 -20.50 -13.25
C ASN A 152 12.13 -19.56 -12.05
N VAL A 153 11.05 -19.69 -11.30
CA VAL A 153 10.82 -18.88 -10.10
C VAL A 153 11.41 -19.57 -8.86
N PHE A 154 12.32 -18.87 -8.18
CA PHE A 154 13.00 -19.28 -6.94
C PHE A 154 12.52 -18.44 -5.75
N PRO A 155 11.39 -18.80 -5.12
CA PRO A 155 10.88 -18.09 -3.95
C PRO A 155 11.68 -18.46 -2.70
N THR A 156 12.01 -17.44 -1.91
CA THR A 156 12.68 -17.54 -0.60
C THR A 156 11.94 -16.66 0.40
N PHE A 157 11.81 -17.12 1.64
CA PHE A 157 11.32 -16.31 2.75
C PHE A 157 12.47 -16.08 3.74
N ILE A 158 12.61 -14.86 4.26
CA ILE A 158 13.60 -14.52 5.27
C ILE A 158 12.89 -13.81 6.42
N GLU A 159 12.98 -14.39 7.62
CA GLU A 159 12.54 -13.73 8.83
C GLU A 159 13.54 -12.63 9.23
N ALA A 160 13.10 -11.36 9.18
CA ALA A 160 13.93 -10.24 9.64
C ALA A 160 13.09 -9.02 10.04
N ASP A 161 13.46 -8.39 11.16
CA ASP A 161 12.94 -7.09 11.54
C ASP A 161 13.69 -5.97 10.79
N LEU A 162 12.98 -5.24 9.92
CA LEU A 162 13.55 -4.13 9.16
C LEU A 162 14.08 -2.98 10.05
N ILE A 163 13.64 -2.91 11.31
CA ILE A 163 14.10 -1.93 12.29
C ILE A 163 15.48 -2.31 12.85
N ARG A 164 15.73 -3.60 13.04
CA ARG A 164 16.92 -4.13 13.74
C ARG A 164 17.95 -4.68 12.74
N ASN A 165 18.61 -3.76 12.01
CA ASN A 165 19.56 -4.11 10.95
C ASN A 165 20.81 -4.88 11.42
N ASP A 166 21.13 -4.76 12.70
CA ASP A 166 22.23 -5.43 13.38
C ASP A 166 21.98 -6.93 13.47
N GLU A 167 20.72 -7.35 13.52
CA GLU A 167 20.30 -8.75 13.53
C GLU A 167 20.11 -9.36 12.13
N TRP A 168 20.22 -8.56 11.06
CA TRP A 168 20.06 -9.10 9.71
C TRP A 168 21.16 -10.13 9.41
N THR A 169 20.74 -11.32 9.01
CA THR A 169 21.60 -12.43 8.62
C THR A 169 22.48 -12.06 7.43
N TYR A 170 23.57 -12.81 7.24
CA TYR A 170 24.41 -12.66 6.05
C TYR A 170 23.62 -12.87 4.76
N GLU A 171 22.70 -13.84 4.77
CA GLU A 171 21.82 -14.13 3.64
C GLU A 171 20.91 -12.94 3.30
N MET A 172 20.24 -12.34 4.29
CA MET A 172 19.42 -11.13 4.10
C MET A 172 20.22 -10.00 3.44
N LYS A 173 21.42 -9.72 3.97
CA LYS A 173 22.30 -8.66 3.47
C LYS A 173 22.75 -8.94 2.04
N ASN A 174 23.15 -10.18 1.74
CA ASN A 174 23.59 -10.59 0.41
C ASN A 174 22.44 -10.53 -0.62
N LYS A 175 21.25 -11.02 -0.26
CA LYS A 175 20.05 -10.91 -1.11
C LYS A 175 19.75 -9.44 -1.40
N LEU A 176 19.77 -8.58 -0.38
CA LEU A 176 19.52 -7.14 -0.53
C LEU A 176 20.54 -6.45 -1.42
N GLU A 177 21.84 -6.69 -1.23
CA GLU A 177 22.89 -6.15 -2.09
C GLU A 177 22.76 -6.61 -3.56
N SER A 178 22.27 -7.83 -3.77
CA SER A 178 22.10 -8.42 -5.10
C SER A 178 20.76 -8.12 -5.78
N ALA A 179 19.79 -7.57 -5.05
CA ALA A 179 18.43 -7.32 -5.54
C ALA A 179 18.46 -6.35 -6.72
N ASP A 180 17.67 -6.61 -7.77
CA ASP A 180 17.44 -5.73 -8.93
C ASP A 180 16.24 -4.82 -8.76
N ILE A 181 15.25 -5.27 -7.98
CA ILE A 181 14.05 -4.52 -7.62
C ILE A 181 13.76 -4.78 -6.14
N VAL A 182 13.43 -3.71 -5.41
CA VAL A 182 13.00 -3.80 -4.00
C VAL A 182 11.65 -3.12 -3.85
N PHE A 183 10.69 -3.86 -3.31
CA PHE A 183 9.34 -3.39 -2.97
C PHE A 183 9.24 -3.12 -1.47
N LEU A 184 8.67 -1.97 -1.10
CA LEU A 184 8.29 -1.62 0.27
C LEU A 184 6.81 -1.19 0.29
N VAL A 185 5.90 -2.13 0.10
CA VAL A 185 4.47 -1.82 0.02
C VAL A 185 3.90 -1.79 1.43
N LYS A 186 3.51 -0.59 1.90
CA LYS A 186 2.96 -0.35 3.25
C LYS A 186 3.85 -0.76 4.43
N ALA A 187 5.02 -1.36 4.23
CA ALA A 187 5.94 -1.76 5.30
C ALA A 187 6.28 -0.61 6.26
N LEU A 188 6.50 0.60 5.72
CA LEU A 188 6.84 1.76 6.56
C LEU A 188 5.62 2.44 7.21
N SER A 189 4.39 1.98 6.95
CA SER A 189 3.18 2.63 7.50
C SER A 189 3.06 2.49 9.01
N HIS A 190 3.67 1.45 9.57
CA HIS A 190 3.64 1.12 11.00
C HIS A 190 5.02 1.25 11.68
N ILE A 191 5.95 1.95 11.03
CA ILE A 191 7.28 2.24 11.58
C ILE A 191 7.33 3.72 11.96
N SER A 192 7.62 4.01 13.24
CA SER A 192 7.63 5.38 13.74
C SER A 192 8.82 6.20 13.24
N ASP A 193 10.01 5.58 13.17
CA ASP A 193 11.21 6.23 12.64
C ASP A 193 11.66 5.53 11.36
N LYS A 194 11.26 6.10 10.23
CA LYS A 194 11.42 5.49 8.91
C LYS A 194 12.81 5.71 8.33
N LEU A 195 13.47 6.80 8.72
CA LEU A 195 14.72 7.22 8.09
C LEU A 195 15.86 6.23 8.33
N PRO A 196 16.11 5.72 9.55
CA PRO A 196 17.11 4.69 9.78
C PRO A 196 16.84 3.42 8.97
N VAL A 197 15.59 2.96 8.94
CA VAL A 197 15.18 1.78 8.17
C VAL A 197 15.47 1.97 6.68
N LEU A 198 15.09 3.11 6.12
CA LEU A 198 15.38 3.46 4.72
C LEU A 198 16.89 3.49 4.46
N MET A 199 17.68 4.10 5.34
CA MET A 199 19.14 4.17 5.20
C MET A 199 19.77 2.78 5.24
N ASN A 200 19.28 1.89 6.10
CA ASN A 200 19.74 0.51 6.19
C ASN A 200 19.43 -0.30 4.93
N ILE A 201 18.28 -0.03 4.31
CA ILE A 201 17.87 -0.67 3.07
C ILE A 201 18.66 -0.12 1.87
N VAL A 202 18.83 1.20 1.77
CA VAL A 202 19.44 1.85 0.60
C VAL A 202 20.95 1.70 0.54
N ARG A 203 21.64 1.77 1.69
CA ARG A 203 23.11 1.73 1.74
C ARG A 203 23.72 0.50 1.05
N PRO A 204 23.21 -0.73 1.21
CA PRO A 204 23.76 -1.92 0.55
C PRO A 204 23.34 -2.07 -0.92
N LEU A 205 22.35 -1.31 -1.41
CA LEU A 205 21.93 -1.44 -2.81
C LEU A 205 23.02 -0.92 -3.76
N LYS A 206 23.20 -1.62 -4.88
CA LYS A 206 24.15 -1.19 -5.92
C LYS A 206 23.82 0.21 -6.41
N ALA A 207 24.83 0.97 -6.84
CA ALA A 207 24.63 2.33 -7.34
C ALA A 207 23.65 2.42 -8.53
N GLU A 208 23.58 1.36 -9.35
CA GLU A 208 22.66 1.21 -10.49
C GLU A 208 21.20 0.90 -10.10
N LEU A 209 20.98 0.71 -8.80
CA LEU A 209 19.73 0.31 -8.16
C LEU A 209 19.10 1.43 -7.34
N PHE A 210 19.62 2.65 -7.46
CA PHE A 210 19.03 3.85 -6.86
C PHE A 210 17.58 4.13 -7.30
N TRP A 211 17.10 3.37 -8.28
CA TRP A 211 15.71 3.26 -8.70
C TRP A 211 14.98 2.17 -7.92
N CYS A 212 14.91 2.34 -6.59
CA CYS A 212 13.86 1.67 -5.84
C CYS A 212 12.53 2.26 -6.33
N THR A 213 11.65 1.44 -6.89
CA THR A 213 10.25 1.83 -7.01
C THR A 213 9.68 1.85 -5.60
N TRP A 214 9.88 2.97 -4.91
CA TRP A 214 9.22 3.23 -3.66
C TRP A 214 7.75 3.48 -3.95
N ILE A 215 6.95 2.42 -3.92
CA ILE A 215 5.50 2.57 -3.96
C ILE A 215 5.05 3.05 -2.56
N PHE A 216 5.33 4.31 -2.25
CA PHE A 216 4.83 4.99 -1.06
C PHE A 216 3.35 5.30 -1.25
N LEU A 217 2.49 4.33 -1.02
CA LEU A 217 1.06 4.62 -0.93
C LEU A 217 0.72 5.15 0.47
N PHE A 218 1.00 6.43 0.67
CA PHE A 218 0.39 7.20 1.75
C PHE A 218 -1.09 7.37 1.45
N HIS A 219 -1.95 6.63 2.15
CA HIS A 219 -3.40 6.78 2.02
C HIS A 219 -3.99 7.79 2.99
N ALA A 220 -3.25 8.88 3.27
CA ALA A 220 -3.71 10.00 4.09
C ALA A 220 -3.56 11.36 3.40
N LEU A 221 -3.16 11.41 2.12
CA LEU A 221 -3.16 12.64 1.34
C LEU A 221 -4.07 12.45 0.12
N PRO A 222 -5.02 13.36 -0.14
CA PRO A 222 -5.71 13.38 -1.40
C PRO A 222 -4.71 13.82 -2.49
N SER A 223 -4.79 13.17 -3.65
CA SER A 223 -3.99 13.35 -4.86
C SER A 223 -2.62 12.66 -4.93
N HIS A 224 -2.42 11.99 -6.07
CA HIS A 224 -1.25 11.27 -6.52
C HIS A 224 0.05 12.05 -6.26
N VAL A 225 0.88 11.51 -5.39
CA VAL A 225 2.29 11.88 -5.32
C VAL A 225 3.10 10.63 -5.64
N GLU A 226 3.43 10.49 -6.92
CA GLU A 226 4.50 9.62 -7.37
C GLU A 226 5.81 10.34 -7.01
N ILE A 227 6.52 9.85 -5.99
CA ILE A 227 7.84 10.39 -5.67
C ILE A 227 8.86 9.64 -6.54
N GLU A 228 9.00 10.09 -7.78
CA GLU A 228 10.12 9.69 -8.64
C GLU A 228 11.40 10.39 -8.15
N ILE A 229 12.18 9.73 -7.29
CA ILE A 229 13.47 10.29 -6.86
C ILE A 229 14.53 9.96 -7.93
N LYS A 230 14.62 10.79 -8.97
CA LYS A 230 15.73 10.74 -9.94
C LYS A 230 17.03 11.21 -9.26
N LEU A 231 17.88 10.29 -8.81
CA LEU A 231 19.21 10.62 -8.25
C LEU A 231 20.32 10.27 -9.25
N LYS A 232 21.09 11.28 -9.66
CA LYS A 232 22.37 11.06 -10.36
C LYS A 232 23.43 10.54 -9.36
N PRO A 233 24.45 9.81 -9.83
CA PRO A 233 25.53 9.31 -8.97
C PRO A 233 26.21 10.48 -8.22
N GLY A 234 26.38 10.34 -6.89
CA GLY A 234 26.97 11.35 -6.00
C GLY A 234 25.99 12.12 -5.10
N GLY A 235 24.73 11.70 -4.99
CA GLY A 235 23.63 12.53 -4.49
C GLY A 235 23.06 12.24 -3.09
N LEU A 236 23.80 11.65 -2.14
CA LEU A 236 23.24 11.39 -0.78
C LEU A 236 22.73 12.69 -0.12
N GLY A 237 23.44 13.81 -0.32
CA GLY A 237 23.01 15.13 0.15
C GLY A 237 21.74 15.64 -0.53
N LYS A 238 21.52 15.33 -1.82
CA LYS A 238 20.29 15.72 -2.55
C LYS A 238 19.08 14.86 -2.22
N ALA A 239 19.28 13.58 -1.89
CA ALA A 239 18.21 12.70 -1.42
C ALA A 239 17.64 13.20 -0.08
N ILE A 240 18.53 13.58 0.85
CA ILE A 240 18.15 14.23 2.11
C ILE A 240 17.48 15.57 1.82
N TRP A 241 18.00 16.36 0.86
CA TRP A 241 17.40 17.65 0.48
C TRP A 241 16.01 17.51 -0.14
N LEU A 242 15.75 16.50 -0.99
CA LEU A 242 14.44 16.23 -1.58
C LEU A 242 13.45 15.70 -0.56
N TYR A 243 13.89 14.84 0.37
CA TYR A 243 13.08 14.38 1.49
C TYR A 243 12.70 15.55 2.42
N LEU A 244 13.66 16.42 2.76
CA LEU A 244 13.44 17.64 3.53
C LEU A 244 12.57 18.66 2.78
N PHE A 245 12.74 18.80 1.46
CA PHE A 245 11.91 19.66 0.61
C PHE A 245 10.46 19.14 0.54
N HIS A 246 10.28 17.82 0.50
CA HIS A 246 8.95 17.22 0.50
C HIS A 246 8.27 17.33 1.88
N LEU A 247 9.03 17.15 2.97
CA LEU A 247 8.60 17.46 4.33
C LEU A 247 8.21 18.93 4.49
N ALA A 248 9.02 19.86 3.96
CA ALA A 248 8.76 21.29 3.98
C ALA A 248 7.56 21.68 3.11
N SER A 249 7.38 21.06 1.94
CA SER A 249 6.21 21.27 1.07
C SER A 249 4.93 20.74 1.73
N THR A 250 4.99 19.59 2.40
CA THR A 250 3.87 19.03 3.16
C THR A 250 3.55 19.91 4.37
N PHE A 251 4.57 20.40 5.08
CA PHE A 251 4.42 21.38 6.15
C PHE A 251 3.76 22.67 5.65
N PHE A 252 4.20 23.21 4.51
CA PHE A 252 3.59 24.40 3.89
C PHE A 252 2.14 24.15 3.45
N LYS A 253 1.82 23.00 2.86
CA LYS A 253 0.44 22.66 2.47
C LYS A 253 -0.51 22.46 3.66
N LEU A 254 0.01 22.11 4.83
CA LEU A 254 -0.77 22.00 6.08
C LEU A 254 -0.84 23.31 6.85
N LEU A 255 0.20 24.14 6.80
CA LEU A 255 0.29 25.42 7.50
C LEU A 255 -0.43 26.54 6.72
N LEU A 256 -0.41 26.51 5.39
CA LEU A 256 -1.00 27.55 4.54
C LEU A 256 -2.53 27.65 4.69
N PRO A 257 -3.31 26.55 4.77
CA PRO A 257 -4.74 26.64 5.10
C PRO A 257 -4.98 27.20 6.51
N TRP A 258 -4.10 26.92 7.47
CA TRP A 258 -4.21 27.42 8.85
C TRP A 258 -3.92 28.93 8.94
N LEU A 259 -2.90 29.41 8.23
CA LEU A 259 -2.57 30.82 8.10
C LEU A 259 -3.65 31.58 7.31
N LEU A 260 -4.17 30.98 6.24
CA LEU A 260 -5.31 31.52 5.48
C LEU A 260 -6.61 31.52 6.32
N LEU A 261 -6.85 30.51 7.16
CA LEU A 261 -7.96 30.47 8.12
C LEU A 261 -7.83 31.53 9.21
N SER A 262 -6.62 31.82 9.70
CA SER A 262 -6.41 32.92 10.66
C SER A 262 -6.68 34.30 10.06
N HIS A 263 -6.39 34.50 8.77
CA HIS A 263 -6.74 35.73 8.05
C HIS A 263 -8.20 35.77 7.60
N LEU A 264 -8.80 34.62 7.28
CA LEU A 264 -10.23 34.51 7.00
C LEU A 264 -11.06 34.71 8.26
N ALA A 265 -10.60 34.33 9.45
CA ALA A 265 -11.31 34.60 10.71
C ALA A 265 -11.51 36.11 10.95
N SER A 266 -10.53 36.94 10.61
CA SER A 266 -10.68 38.40 10.62
C SER A 266 -11.65 38.93 9.55
N ILE A 267 -11.72 38.28 8.38
CA ILE A 267 -12.66 38.62 7.31
C ILE A 267 -14.08 38.14 7.65
N PHE A 268 -14.22 36.97 8.29
CA PHE A 268 -15.49 36.43 8.78
C PHE A 268 -16.02 37.22 9.97
N TYR A 269 -15.18 37.86 10.78
CA TYR A 269 -15.66 38.78 11.83
C TYR A 269 -16.32 40.04 11.23
N LEU A 270 -15.74 40.57 10.14
CA LEU A 270 -16.30 41.69 9.37
C LEU A 270 -17.52 41.28 8.51
N ALA A 271 -17.49 40.08 7.92
CA ALA A 271 -18.60 39.55 7.14
C ALA A 271 -19.76 39.11 8.05
N SER A 272 -19.50 38.59 9.25
CA SER A 272 -20.51 38.22 10.25
C SER A 272 -21.24 39.44 10.79
N THR A 273 -20.54 40.56 11.03
CA THR A 273 -21.17 41.83 11.42
C THR A 273 -22.01 42.42 10.29
N PHE A 274 -21.59 42.26 9.03
CA PHE A 274 -22.38 42.66 7.87
C PHE A 274 -23.60 41.74 7.63
N TYR A 275 -23.45 40.43 7.84
CA TYR A 275 -24.50 39.43 7.66
C TYR A 275 -25.54 39.46 8.80
N THR A 276 -25.15 39.80 10.03
CA THR A 276 -26.10 40.07 11.12
C THR A 276 -26.90 41.34 10.88
N TRP A 277 -26.30 42.37 10.27
CA TRP A 277 -27.05 43.56 9.83
C TRP A 277 -28.05 43.25 8.71
N LEU A 278 -27.66 42.42 7.74
CA LEU A 278 -28.54 42.00 6.64
C LEU A 278 -29.67 41.08 7.11
N LEU A 279 -29.38 40.15 8.03
CA LEU A 279 -30.39 39.30 8.67
C LEU A 279 -31.33 40.13 9.56
N PHE A 280 -30.85 41.17 10.24
CA PHE A 280 -31.71 42.08 11.00
C PHE A 280 -32.74 42.79 10.10
N PHE A 281 -32.32 43.30 8.93
CA PHE A 281 -33.25 43.88 7.96
C PHE A 281 -34.19 42.85 7.31
N TYR A 282 -33.66 41.67 7.01
CA TYR A 282 -34.44 40.58 6.41
C TYR A 282 -35.50 40.05 7.38
N PHE A 283 -35.17 39.85 8.66
CA PHE A 283 -36.13 39.44 9.69
C PHE A 283 -37.07 40.57 10.12
N TYR A 284 -36.65 41.84 10.08
CA TYR A 284 -37.57 42.98 10.23
C TYR A 284 -38.61 43.01 9.12
N TYR A 285 -38.24 42.65 7.89
CA TYR A 285 -39.12 42.57 6.72
C TYR A 285 -39.98 41.29 6.68
N LEU A 286 -39.47 40.17 7.22
CA LEU A 286 -40.24 38.91 7.32
C LEU A 286 -41.18 38.88 8.53
N ALA A 287 -40.87 39.57 9.63
CA ALA A 287 -41.76 39.68 10.78
C ALA A 287 -43.04 40.48 10.46
N THR A 288 -43.04 41.31 9.41
CA THR A 288 -44.24 42.00 8.91
C THR A 288 -45.06 41.17 7.92
N THR A 289 -44.55 40.02 7.46
CA THR A 289 -45.09 39.35 6.28
C THR A 289 -45.10 37.84 6.51
N PHE A 290 -46.24 37.35 7.00
CA PHE A 290 -46.66 35.93 7.11
C PHE A 290 -46.21 35.10 8.32
N SER A 291 -47.17 35.01 9.25
CA SER A 291 -47.48 33.85 10.09
C SER A 291 -48.11 32.72 9.26
N GLY A 292 -47.58 31.48 9.34
CA GLY A 292 -48.33 30.30 8.92
C GLY A 292 -47.52 29.03 8.60
N PHE A 293 -47.57 28.07 9.53
CA PHE A 293 -47.61 26.60 9.35
C PHE A 293 -46.53 25.83 8.53
N LEU A 294 -45.79 24.97 9.25
CA LEU A 294 -45.16 23.68 8.83
C LEU A 294 -46.09 22.51 9.28
N PRO A 295 -45.84 21.17 9.09
CA PRO A 295 -44.64 20.39 8.67
C PRO A 295 -45.02 19.15 7.75
N PRO A 296 -44.44 17.91 7.73
CA PRO A 296 -43.15 17.33 8.27
C PRO A 296 -42.37 16.27 7.40
N GLY A 297 -41.11 15.99 7.81
CA GLY A 297 -40.48 14.63 7.92
C GLY A 297 -39.87 13.98 6.65
N PHE A 298 -38.86 13.10 6.66
CA PHE A 298 -37.97 12.43 7.63
C PHE A 298 -36.78 11.84 6.81
N THR A 299 -35.56 11.76 7.34
CA THR A 299 -34.39 11.10 6.71
C THR A 299 -33.88 9.93 7.56
N THR A 300 -33.25 8.94 6.91
CA THR A 300 -32.41 7.93 7.57
C THR A 300 -31.05 7.86 6.87
N ASP A 301 -30.00 8.20 7.63
CA ASP A 301 -28.58 8.08 7.30
C ASP A 301 -27.97 6.85 7.99
N GLY A 302 -26.93 6.26 7.38
CA GLY A 302 -26.13 5.21 8.03
C GLY A 302 -25.05 4.57 7.15
N LEU A 303 -24.24 5.36 6.44
CA LEU A 303 -23.09 4.87 5.67
C LEU A 303 -21.80 4.89 6.52
N GLY A 304 -21.12 3.74 6.59
CA GLY A 304 -19.67 3.67 6.83
C GLY A 304 -18.89 4.00 5.56
N PRO A 305 -17.56 4.28 5.65
CA PRO A 305 -16.78 4.71 4.49
C PRO A 305 -16.73 3.60 3.42
N SER A 306 -17.24 3.92 2.24
CA SER A 306 -17.08 3.09 1.04
C SER A 306 -15.65 3.27 0.51
N TRP A 307 -14.97 2.15 0.31
CA TRP A 307 -13.64 2.12 -0.30
C TRP A 307 -13.86 1.94 -1.81
N SER A 308 -13.59 2.97 -2.62
CA SER A 308 -13.57 2.83 -4.08
C SER A 308 -12.14 2.80 -4.57
N CYS A 309 -11.67 1.61 -4.96
CA CYS A 309 -10.52 1.48 -5.86
C CYS A 309 -10.94 1.94 -7.26
N ARG A 310 -10.00 2.47 -8.05
CA ARG A 310 -10.24 2.68 -9.48
C ARG A 310 -10.63 1.34 -10.12
N PRO A 311 -11.54 1.32 -11.11
CA PRO A 311 -11.88 0.08 -11.78
C PRO A 311 -10.69 -0.41 -12.62
N LEU A 312 -10.11 -1.54 -12.21
CA LEU A 312 -9.24 -2.38 -13.05
C LEU A 312 -9.86 -2.60 -14.44
N LYS A 313 -9.01 -2.71 -15.49
CA LYS A 313 -9.42 -3.29 -16.78
C LYS A 313 -10.14 -4.62 -16.48
N LYS A 314 -11.33 -4.83 -17.06
CA LYS A 314 -12.28 -5.90 -16.69
C LYS A 314 -11.59 -7.27 -16.56
N GLU A 315 -10.68 -7.58 -17.47
CA GLU A 315 -9.95 -8.85 -17.53
C GLU A 315 -9.02 -9.09 -16.32
N ASN A 316 -8.33 -8.06 -15.83
CA ASN A 316 -7.47 -8.17 -14.64
C ASN A 316 -8.31 -8.28 -13.36
N LYS A 317 -9.48 -7.62 -13.35
CA LYS A 317 -10.43 -7.68 -12.24
C LYS A 317 -11.04 -9.07 -12.07
N ASP A 318 -11.38 -9.72 -13.17
CA ASP A 318 -11.99 -11.04 -13.16
C ASP A 318 -10.97 -12.12 -12.80
N THR A 319 -9.71 -11.97 -13.26
CA THR A 319 -8.57 -12.83 -12.87
C THR A 319 -8.28 -12.72 -11.37
N LEU A 320 -8.13 -11.50 -10.85
CA LEU A 320 -7.97 -11.28 -9.40
C LEU A 320 -9.17 -11.81 -8.63
N ARG A 321 -10.42 -11.52 -9.03
CA ARG A 321 -11.60 -12.05 -8.32
C ARG A 321 -11.67 -13.58 -8.30
N GLN A 322 -11.33 -14.24 -9.40
CA GLN A 322 -11.28 -15.69 -9.44
C GLN A 322 -10.20 -16.20 -8.50
N LEU A 323 -8.98 -15.64 -8.53
CA LEU A 323 -7.84 -16.00 -7.66
C LEU A 323 -8.19 -16.01 -6.19
N LEU A 324 -9.22 -15.26 -5.81
CA LEU A 324 -9.59 -14.95 -4.44
C LEU A 324 -10.85 -15.68 -3.98
N SER A 325 -11.64 -16.22 -4.91
CA SER A 325 -12.80 -17.07 -4.59
C SER A 325 -12.40 -18.51 -4.21
N SER A 326 -11.14 -18.87 -4.42
CA SER A 326 -10.56 -20.19 -4.12
C SER A 326 -9.80 -20.26 -2.80
N TRP A 327 -9.73 -19.15 -2.05
CA TRP A 327 -9.14 -19.06 -0.70
C TRP A 327 -10.19 -19.30 0.39
#